data_AF-A0A292PW44-F1
#
_entry.id   AF-A0A292PW44-F1
#
_cell.length_a   1.000
_cell.length_b   1.000
_cell.length_c   1.000
_cell.angle_alpha   90.00
_cell.angle_beta   90.00
_cell.angle_gamma   90.00
#
_symmetry.space_group_name_H-M   'P 1'
#
loop_
_entity.id
_entity.type
_entity.pdbx_description
1 polymer ?
#
loop_
_entity_poly.entity_id
_entity_poly.type
_entity_poly.pdbx_seq_one_letter_code
_entity_poly.pdbx_strand_id
1 'polypeptide(L)'
;MLSFALAVLIISPLLIPSTLCVPQGVTAIIRPPGASPPGCLDSYPGAFGFQPTDHPSSSQMAESQCIQPNSLKMSLNKGLLVDHLGRIGSIVANRQFQFDGPPAQAGAVYTGGWSVCPDSLIALGPQKQFYACASGDFENIYDSRIADYCRPIFLKLVSFVEC
;
A
#
# COMPACT_ATOMS: atom_id res chain seq x y z
N MET A 1 59.07 35.99 44.57
CA MET A 1 57.62 36.00 44.83
C MET A 1 56.96 35.18 43.73
N LEU A 2 56.53 33.96 44.04
CA LEU A 2 55.91 33.03 43.09
C LEU A 2 54.41 33.37 42.98
N SER A 3 53.94 33.75 41.80
CA SER A 3 52.52 33.99 41.54
C SER A 3 51.94 32.78 40.80
N PHE A 4 51.07 32.02 41.46
CA PHE A 4 50.31 30.93 40.86
C PHE A 4 49.01 31.51 40.28
N ALA A 5 48.88 31.55 38.95
CA ALA A 5 47.62 31.82 38.29
C ALA A 5 46.89 30.49 38.04
N LEU A 6 45.81 30.25 38.78
CA LEU A 6 44.94 29.08 38.64
C LEU A 6 43.95 29.34 37.50
N ALA A 7 44.15 28.69 36.34
CA ALA A 7 43.20 28.75 35.22
C ALA A 7 42.08 27.73 35.44
N VAL A 8 40.88 28.20 35.79
CA VAL A 8 39.67 27.38 35.90
C VAL A 8 39.06 27.22 34.51
N LEU A 9 39.22 26.04 33.92
CA LEU A 9 38.57 25.63 32.67
C LEU A 9 37.10 25.29 32.95
N ILE A 10 36.19 26.19 32.55
CA ILE A 10 34.74 25.97 32.60
C ILE A 10 34.36 25.13 31.38
N ILE A 11 34.18 23.82 31.58
CA ILE A 11 33.71 22.91 30.53
C ILE A 11 32.19 23.02 30.46
N SER A 12 31.68 23.81 29.52
CA SER A 12 30.24 23.84 29.22
C SER A 12 29.80 22.46 28.70
N PRO A 13 28.79 21.80 29.29
CA PRO A 13 28.33 20.52 28.80
C PRO A 13 27.63 20.73 27.46
N LEU A 14 28.21 20.18 26.38
CA LEU A 14 27.54 20.04 25.09
C LEU A 14 26.30 19.15 25.31
N LEU A 15 25.11 19.76 25.35
CA LEU A 15 23.86 19.00 25.19
C LEU A 15 23.85 18.46 23.76
N ILE A 16 24.20 17.19 23.59
CA ILE A 16 23.98 16.44 22.35
C ILE A 16 22.46 16.22 22.26
N PRO A 17 21.73 16.86 21.33
CA PRO A 17 20.31 16.58 21.17
C PRO A 17 20.20 15.13 20.68
N SER A 18 19.70 14.24 21.52
CA SER A 18 19.33 12.90 21.08
C SER A 18 18.16 13.07 20.11
N THR A 19 18.44 13.02 18.82
CA THR A 19 17.44 13.06 17.76
C THR A 19 16.62 11.78 17.84
N LEU A 20 15.48 11.84 18.53
CA LEU A 20 14.47 10.80 18.48
C LEU A 20 13.90 10.77 17.06
N CYS A 21 14.31 9.78 16.26
CA CYS A 21 13.69 9.50 14.97
C CYS A 21 12.27 9.02 15.24
N VAL A 22 11.27 9.90 15.09
CA VAL A 22 9.87 9.50 15.17
C VAL A 22 9.50 8.88 13.82
N PRO A 23 9.06 7.61 13.77
CA PRO A 23 8.61 7.01 12.51
C PRO A 23 7.41 7.81 12.00
N GLN A 24 7.55 8.43 10.82
CA GLN A 24 6.53 9.30 10.22
C GLN A 24 5.43 8.54 9.46
N GLY A 25 5.42 7.21 9.56
CA GLY A 25 4.47 6.40 8.80
C GLY A 25 3.04 6.46 9.36
N VAL A 26 2.08 6.10 8.51
CA VAL A 26 0.65 6.12 8.84
C VAL A 26 0.25 4.80 9.50
N THR A 27 -0.22 4.87 10.74
CA THR A 27 -0.72 3.71 11.51
C THR A 27 -2.25 3.59 11.49
N ALA A 28 -2.95 4.68 11.18
CA ALA A 28 -4.41 4.69 11.09
C ALA A 28 -4.88 3.95 9.83
N ILE A 29 -6.05 3.30 9.91
CA ILE A 29 -6.77 2.78 8.74
C ILE A 29 -7.60 3.92 8.14
N ILE A 30 -7.10 4.51 7.06
CA ILE A 30 -7.75 5.60 6.34
C ILE A 30 -8.45 5.01 5.12
N ARG A 31 -9.76 5.25 5.01
CA ARG A 31 -10.61 4.72 3.92
C ARG A 31 -11.09 5.86 3.03
N PRO A 32 -11.27 5.63 1.72
CA PRO A 32 -11.96 6.59 0.86
C PRO A 32 -13.39 6.85 1.36
N PRO A 33 -13.95 8.04 1.11
CA PRO A 33 -15.35 8.30 1.39
C PRO A 33 -16.26 7.44 0.49
N GLY A 34 -17.40 7.01 1.04
CA GLY A 34 -18.38 6.15 0.35
C GLY A 34 -18.27 4.68 0.75
N ALA A 35 -19.33 3.93 0.45
CA ALA A 35 -19.40 2.49 0.71
C ALA A 35 -18.84 1.70 -0.47
N SER A 36 -18.36 0.49 -0.20
CA SER A 36 -18.00 -0.47 -1.25
C SER A 36 -19.19 -0.77 -2.18
N PRO A 37 -18.96 -1.13 -3.45
CA PRO A 37 -20.04 -1.52 -4.35
C PRO A 37 -20.86 -2.69 -3.79
N PRO A 38 -22.15 -2.82 -4.18
CA PRO A 38 -23.01 -3.89 -3.67
C PRO A 38 -22.42 -5.29 -3.87
N GLY A 39 -22.42 -6.08 -2.79
CA GLY A 39 -21.90 -7.45 -2.78
C GLY A 39 -20.40 -7.58 -2.60
N CYS A 40 -19.64 -6.48 -2.57
CA CYS A 40 -18.21 -6.54 -2.25
C CYS A 40 -17.99 -6.76 -0.75
N LEU A 41 -17.05 -7.65 -0.42
CA LEU A 41 -16.71 -8.01 0.95
C LEU A 41 -15.35 -7.43 1.32
N ASP A 42 -15.23 -6.86 2.51
CA ASP A 42 -14.01 -6.23 3.02
C ASP A 42 -13.01 -7.26 3.59
N SER A 43 -13.35 -8.54 3.54
CA SER A 43 -12.55 -9.65 4.03
C SER A 43 -12.69 -10.80 3.03
N TYR A 44 -11.56 -11.44 2.70
CA TYR A 44 -11.54 -12.54 1.73
C TYR A 44 -10.88 -13.79 2.34
N PRO A 45 -11.49 -14.98 2.18
CA PRO A 45 -10.91 -16.19 2.73
C PRO A 45 -9.64 -16.59 1.97
N GLY A 46 -8.50 -16.56 2.66
CA GLY A 46 -7.22 -17.01 2.12
C GLY A 46 -6.40 -15.90 1.44
N ALA A 47 -5.23 -16.30 0.95
CA ALA A 47 -4.34 -15.41 0.22
C ALA A 47 -4.65 -15.46 -1.28
N PHE A 48 -4.52 -14.33 -1.95
CA PHE A 48 -4.76 -14.20 -3.38
C PHE A 48 -3.72 -13.27 -4.02
N GLY A 49 -3.63 -13.32 -5.35
CA GLY A 49 -2.94 -12.32 -6.15
C GLY A 49 -3.95 -11.45 -6.90
N PHE A 50 -3.44 -10.49 -7.66
CA PHE A 50 -4.26 -9.82 -8.67
C PHE A 50 -3.51 -9.72 -9.98
N GLN A 51 -4.28 -9.57 -11.05
CA GLN A 51 -3.79 -9.26 -12.37
C GLN A 51 -4.53 -8.03 -12.92
N PRO A 52 -3.81 -7.00 -13.38
CA PRO A 52 -4.42 -5.89 -14.12
C PRO A 52 -5.09 -6.38 -15.41
N THR A 53 -6.28 -5.86 -15.70
CA THR A 53 -7.01 -6.11 -16.94
C THR A 53 -7.63 -4.82 -17.48
N ASP A 54 -7.71 -4.68 -18.80
CA ASP A 54 -8.28 -3.50 -19.49
C ASP A 54 -9.81 -3.47 -19.51
N HIS A 55 -10.46 -4.53 -19.04
CA HIS A 55 -11.91 -4.66 -19.08
C HIS A 55 -12.46 -5.09 -17.71
N PRO A 56 -13.68 -4.65 -17.37
CA PRO A 56 -14.34 -5.16 -16.18
C PRO A 56 -14.53 -6.66 -16.32
N SER A 57 -14.29 -7.41 -15.25
CA SER A 57 -14.50 -8.86 -15.28
C SER A 57 -15.99 -9.18 -15.30
N SER A 58 -16.38 -10.13 -16.14
CA SER A 58 -17.69 -10.79 -16.09
C SER A 58 -17.65 -12.13 -15.37
N SER A 59 -16.45 -12.58 -14.95
CA SER A 59 -16.25 -13.86 -14.30
C SER A 59 -16.46 -13.74 -12.80
N GLN A 60 -17.34 -14.57 -12.26
CA GLN A 60 -17.49 -14.72 -10.81
C GLN A 60 -16.40 -15.60 -10.20
N MET A 61 -15.58 -16.24 -11.04
CA MET A 61 -14.50 -17.10 -10.61
C MET A 61 -13.15 -16.40 -10.80
N ALA A 62 -12.35 -16.44 -9.75
CA ALA A 62 -10.95 -16.10 -9.79
C ALA A 62 -10.22 -17.06 -10.73
N GLU A 63 -9.32 -16.50 -11.53
CA GLU A 63 -8.48 -17.30 -12.41
C GLU A 63 -7.39 -17.99 -11.61
N SER A 64 -6.98 -19.20 -12.00
CA SER A 64 -5.92 -19.93 -11.31
C SER A 64 -4.58 -19.69 -12.00
N GLN A 65 -3.55 -19.37 -11.22
CA GLN A 65 -2.18 -19.19 -11.69
C GLN A 65 -1.21 -20.03 -10.87
N CYS A 66 -0.22 -20.64 -11.54
CA CYS A 66 0.85 -21.34 -10.84
C CYS A 66 1.60 -20.39 -9.90
N ILE A 67 1.78 -20.81 -8.65
CA ILE A 67 2.55 -20.06 -7.68
C ILE A 67 4.02 -20.02 -8.09
N GLN A 68 4.62 -18.82 -8.04
CA GLN A 68 6.05 -18.61 -8.23
C GLN A 68 6.66 -18.13 -6.90
N PRO A 69 7.97 -18.33 -6.66
CA PRO A 69 8.63 -17.91 -5.42
C PRO A 69 8.38 -16.44 -5.04
N ASN A 70 8.31 -15.57 -6.05
CA ASN A 70 8.11 -14.12 -5.88
C ASN A 70 6.69 -13.66 -6.26
N SER A 71 5.71 -14.58 -6.33
CA SER A 71 4.32 -14.20 -6.56
C SER A 71 3.83 -13.28 -5.45
N LEU A 72 3.30 -12.11 -5.84
CA LEU A 72 2.66 -11.18 -4.91
C LEU A 72 1.37 -11.80 -4.37
N LYS A 73 1.49 -12.40 -3.20
CA LYS A 73 0.37 -12.90 -2.39
C LYS A 73 -0.05 -11.83 -1.39
N MET A 74 -1.34 -11.62 -1.25
CA MET A 74 -1.92 -10.71 -0.28
C MET A 74 -3.14 -11.31 0.41
N SER A 75 -3.42 -10.79 1.59
CA SER A 75 -4.59 -11.11 2.41
C SER A 75 -5.42 -9.84 2.58
N LEU A 76 -6.73 -10.03 2.67
CA LEU A 76 -7.68 -8.95 2.89
C LEU A 76 -8.50 -9.24 4.15
N ASN A 77 -8.44 -8.34 5.13
CA ASN A 77 -9.16 -8.47 6.39
C ASN A 77 -9.70 -7.09 6.84
N LYS A 78 -11.02 -6.96 6.97
CA LYS A 78 -11.71 -5.74 7.41
C LYS A 78 -11.26 -4.47 6.67
N GLY A 79 -11.02 -4.62 5.37
CA GLY A 79 -10.59 -3.58 4.45
C GLY A 79 -9.10 -3.24 4.49
N LEU A 80 -8.30 -3.98 5.26
CA LEU A 80 -6.84 -3.88 5.27
C LEU A 80 -6.26 -4.93 4.33
N LEU A 81 -5.49 -4.48 3.33
CA LEU A 81 -4.82 -5.33 2.36
C LEU A 81 -3.34 -5.45 2.76
N VAL A 82 -2.85 -6.67 2.98
CA VAL A 82 -1.48 -6.92 3.46
C VAL A 82 -0.82 -7.98 2.59
N ASP A 83 0.37 -7.72 2.08
CA ASP A 83 1.12 -8.71 1.31
C ASP A 83 1.79 -9.77 2.20
N HIS A 84 2.36 -10.80 1.57
CA HIS A 84 3.08 -11.88 2.26
C HIS A 84 4.34 -11.44 3.02
N LEU A 85 4.82 -10.21 2.81
CA LEU A 85 5.93 -9.62 3.56
C LEU A 85 5.44 -8.79 4.75
N GLY A 86 4.11 -8.73 4.97
CA GLY A 86 3.50 -7.95 6.04
C GLY A 86 3.32 -6.46 5.71
N ARG A 87 3.59 -6.05 4.46
CA ARG A 87 3.47 -4.67 4.03
C ARG A 87 2.02 -4.31 3.73
N ILE A 88 1.64 -3.06 4.02
CA ILE A 88 0.28 -2.54 3.85
C ILE A 88 0.12 -2.03 2.42
N GLY A 89 -0.86 -2.59 1.71
CA GLY A 89 -1.33 -2.08 0.42
C GLY A 89 -2.06 -0.75 0.62
N SER A 90 -1.49 0.34 0.10
CA SER A 90 -1.95 1.70 0.35
C SER A 90 -1.93 2.55 -0.92
N ILE A 91 -2.77 3.57 -0.95
CA ILE A 91 -2.67 4.68 -1.91
C ILE A 91 -1.86 5.78 -1.25
N VAL A 92 -0.75 6.14 -1.87
CA VAL A 92 0.18 7.14 -1.32
C VAL A 92 -0.06 8.53 -1.89
N ALA A 93 0.68 9.55 -1.42
CA ALA A 93 0.39 10.95 -1.69
C ALA A 93 0.32 11.30 -3.20
N ASN A 94 1.09 10.62 -4.04
CA ASN A 94 1.08 10.77 -5.50
C ASN A 94 0.01 9.90 -6.19
N ARG A 95 -0.94 9.34 -5.43
CA ARG A 95 -2.05 8.47 -5.89
C ARG A 95 -1.66 7.05 -6.31
N GLN A 96 -0.38 6.68 -6.16
CA GLN A 96 0.11 5.34 -6.49
C GLN A 96 -0.36 4.31 -5.48
N PHE A 97 -0.76 3.14 -5.98
CA PHE A 97 -0.97 1.94 -5.18
C PHE A 97 0.38 1.23 -4.97
N GLN A 98 0.76 1.02 -3.72
CA GLN A 98 1.99 0.33 -3.36
C GLN A 98 1.88 -0.40 -2.01
N PHE A 99 2.85 -1.29 -1.76
CA PHE A 99 3.00 -2.01 -0.50
C PHE A 99 4.22 -1.49 0.27
N ASP A 100 4.00 -0.99 1.47
CA ASP A 100 5.07 -0.50 2.36
C ASP A 100 4.73 -0.77 3.85
N GLY A 101 5.72 -0.63 4.73
CA GLY A 101 5.52 -0.70 6.17
C GLY A 101 5.43 -2.12 6.76
N PRO A 102 4.88 -2.25 7.98
CA PRO A 102 4.23 -1.22 8.80
C PRO A 102 5.23 -0.32 9.58
N PRO A 103 4.90 0.96 9.85
CA PRO A 103 3.69 1.68 9.41
C PRO A 103 3.69 1.95 7.90
N ALA A 104 2.51 2.18 7.30
CA ALA A 104 2.43 2.53 5.88
C ALA A 104 3.23 3.81 5.59
N GLN A 105 3.59 4.04 4.32
CA GLN A 105 4.41 5.19 3.91
C GLN A 105 3.86 6.51 4.50
N ALA A 106 4.77 7.37 4.95
CA ALA A 106 4.41 8.72 5.38
C ALA A 106 3.63 9.44 4.27
N GLY A 107 2.49 10.04 4.64
CA GLY A 107 1.60 10.70 3.67
C GLY A 107 0.69 9.75 2.87
N ALA A 108 0.57 8.48 3.26
CA ALA A 108 -0.44 7.59 2.68
C ALA A 108 -1.85 8.18 2.84
N VAL A 109 -2.57 8.28 1.73
CA VAL A 109 -3.92 8.87 1.66
C VAL A 109 -4.97 7.83 2.05
N TYR A 110 -4.79 6.59 1.59
CA TYR A 110 -5.65 5.46 1.97
C TYR A 110 -4.80 4.27 2.36
N THR A 111 -5.04 3.74 3.55
CA THR A 111 -4.37 2.54 4.10
C THR A 111 -5.36 1.40 4.31
N GLY A 112 -6.63 1.61 3.93
CA GLY A 112 -7.64 0.56 3.87
C GLY A 112 -8.86 1.00 3.07
N GLY A 113 -9.97 0.27 3.24
CA GLY A 113 -11.16 0.42 2.40
C GLY A 113 -11.13 -0.47 1.16
N TRP A 114 -10.26 -1.47 1.15
CA TRP A 114 -10.21 -2.49 0.12
C TRP A 114 -11.38 -3.47 0.27
N SER A 115 -11.89 -3.99 -0.84
CA SER A 115 -12.90 -5.05 -0.85
C SER A 115 -12.78 -5.92 -2.10
N VAL A 116 -13.25 -7.16 -2.03
CA VAL A 116 -13.34 -8.08 -3.18
C VAL A 116 -14.81 -8.22 -3.57
N CYS A 117 -15.09 -8.07 -4.86
CA CYS A 117 -16.44 -8.03 -5.40
C CYS A 117 -16.86 -9.37 -6.05
N PRO A 118 -18.17 -9.62 -6.26
CA PRO A 118 -18.68 -10.87 -6.83
C PRO A 118 -18.18 -11.18 -8.25
N ASP A 119 -17.72 -10.17 -8.97
CA ASP A 119 -17.09 -10.27 -10.29
C ASP A 119 -15.57 -10.49 -10.20
N SER A 120 -15.07 -10.96 -9.06
CA SER A 120 -13.65 -11.19 -8.80
C SER A 120 -12.77 -9.94 -8.98
N LEU A 121 -13.34 -8.73 -8.93
CA LEU A 121 -12.57 -7.49 -8.97
C LEU A 121 -12.28 -6.98 -7.56
N ILE A 122 -11.15 -6.31 -7.40
CA ILE A 122 -10.81 -5.55 -6.20
C ILE A 122 -11.42 -4.14 -6.32
N ALA A 123 -12.02 -3.66 -5.24
CA ALA A 123 -12.52 -2.30 -5.09
C ALA A 123 -11.75 -1.57 -4.00
N LEU A 124 -11.68 -0.24 -4.13
CA LEU A 124 -11.18 0.69 -3.12
C LEU A 124 -12.27 1.73 -2.84
N GLY A 125 -12.88 1.68 -1.65
CA GLY A 125 -14.09 2.46 -1.38
C GLY A 125 -15.15 2.17 -2.46
N PRO A 126 -15.78 3.20 -3.07
CA PRO A 126 -16.86 3.00 -4.04
C PRO A 126 -16.39 2.61 -5.46
N GLN A 127 -15.08 2.60 -5.75
CA GLN A 127 -14.56 2.39 -7.11
C GLN A 127 -13.93 1.02 -7.32
N LYS A 128 -14.06 0.50 -8.54
CA LYS A 128 -13.36 -0.70 -9.05
C LYS A 128 -12.32 -0.39 -10.14
N GLN A 129 -12.41 0.81 -10.72
CA GLN A 129 -11.51 1.23 -11.78
C GLN A 129 -10.26 1.86 -11.19
N PHE A 130 -9.11 1.46 -11.71
CA PHE A 130 -7.79 1.99 -11.43
C PHE A 130 -7.16 2.48 -12.74
N TYR A 131 -5.93 2.96 -12.67
CA TYR A 131 -5.20 3.43 -13.83
C TYR A 131 -3.78 2.86 -13.85
N ALA A 132 -3.38 2.31 -14.99
CA ALA A 132 -2.01 1.88 -15.24
C ALA A 132 -1.28 2.99 -16.02
N CYS A 133 -0.08 3.33 -15.58
CA CYS A 133 0.77 4.31 -16.25
C CYS A 133 2.17 3.71 -16.43
N ALA A 134 2.69 3.76 -17.67
CA ALA A 134 4.02 3.28 -17.98
C ALA A 134 5.11 4.05 -17.21
N SER A 135 6.11 3.32 -16.72
CA SER A 135 7.27 3.82 -15.97
C SER A 135 8.49 2.98 -16.35
N GLY A 136 9.11 3.31 -17.49
CA GLY A 136 10.16 2.46 -18.08
C GLY A 136 9.57 1.13 -18.56
N ASP A 137 10.11 0.01 -18.06
CA ASP A 137 9.73 -1.34 -18.49
C ASP A 137 8.56 -1.95 -17.70
N PHE A 138 7.96 -1.18 -16.78
CA PHE A 138 6.84 -1.64 -15.96
C PHE A 138 5.75 -0.56 -15.86
N GLU A 139 4.58 -0.94 -15.34
CA GLU A 139 3.47 -0.03 -15.10
C GLU A 139 3.23 0.15 -13.61
N ASN A 140 3.01 1.40 -13.20
CA ASN A 140 2.53 1.72 -11.87
C ASN A 140 1.00 1.82 -11.88
N ILE A 141 0.37 1.40 -10.79
CA ILE A 141 -1.08 1.41 -10.63
C ILE A 141 -1.47 2.61 -9.75
N TYR A 142 -2.54 3.30 -10.13
CA TYR A 142 -3.04 4.48 -9.44
C TYR A 142 -4.55 4.38 -9.21
N ASP A 143 -5.04 5.00 -8.15
CA ASP A 143 -6.49 5.06 -7.86
C ASP A 143 -7.21 6.19 -8.59
N SER A 144 -6.49 6.97 -9.39
CA SER A 144 -6.99 8.09 -10.18
C SER A 144 -6.07 8.35 -11.38
N ARG A 145 -6.60 8.97 -12.43
CA ARG A 145 -5.83 9.26 -13.64
C ARG A 145 -4.87 10.43 -13.37
N ILE A 146 -3.58 10.13 -13.19
CA ILE A 146 -2.56 11.14 -12.90
C ILE A 146 -1.92 11.78 -14.15
N ALA A 147 -2.05 11.14 -15.32
CA ALA A 147 -1.50 11.63 -16.57
C ALA A 147 -2.31 11.13 -17.77
N ASP A 148 -2.13 11.78 -18.93
CA ASP A 148 -2.94 11.47 -20.11
C ASP A 148 -2.63 10.13 -20.76
N TYR A 149 -1.40 9.64 -20.62
CA TYR A 149 -0.98 8.33 -21.11
C TYR A 149 -1.45 7.17 -20.22
N CYS A 150 -2.06 7.46 -19.06
CA CYS A 150 -2.58 6.43 -18.19
C CYS A 150 -3.88 5.85 -18.72
N ARG A 151 -3.96 4.52 -18.79
CA ARG A 151 -5.13 3.76 -19.26
C ARG A 151 -5.95 3.22 -18.09
N PRO A 152 -7.29 3.17 -18.21
CA PRO A 152 -8.12 2.56 -17.18
C PRO A 152 -7.87 1.05 -17.12
N ILE A 153 -7.80 0.51 -15.91
CA ILE A 153 -7.65 -0.92 -15.64
C ILE A 153 -8.54 -1.35 -14.48
N PHE A 154 -8.70 -2.65 -14.32
CA PHE A 154 -9.32 -3.29 -13.17
C PHE A 154 -8.34 -4.33 -12.60
N LEU A 155 -8.42 -4.58 -11.29
CA LEU A 155 -7.58 -5.56 -10.62
C LEU A 155 -8.40 -6.83 -10.39
N LYS A 156 -8.18 -7.84 -11.24
CA LYS A 156 -8.88 -9.12 -11.17
C LYS A 156 -8.15 -10.05 -10.21
N LEU A 157 -8.89 -10.71 -9.33
CA LEU A 157 -8.38 -11.66 -8.36
C LEU A 157 -7.87 -12.92 -9.05
N VAL A 158 -6.71 -13.39 -8.58
CA VAL A 158 -6.05 -14.60 -9.04
C VAL A 158 -5.81 -15.52 -7.85
N SER A 159 -6.22 -16.78 -7.98
CA SER A 159 -5.94 -17.84 -7.02
C SER A 159 -4.62 -18.51 -7.37
N PHE A 160 -3.74 -18.68 -6.40
CA PHE A 160 -2.49 -19.41 -6.62
C PHE A 160 -2.68 -20.90 -6.39
N VAL A 161 -2.19 -21.71 -7.32
CA VAL A 161 -2.17 -23.18 -7.24
C VAL A 161 -0.74 -23.70 -7.33
N GLU A 162 -0.48 -24.82 -6.67
CA GLU A 162 0.76 -25.56 -6.89
C GLU A 162 0.70 -26.26 -8.25
N CYS A 163 1.77 -26.04 -9.01
CA CYS A 163 2.12 -26.71 -10.25
C CYS A 163 3.52 -27.29 -10.02
#